data_AF-A0A7S0I565-F1
#
_entry.id   AF-A0A7S0I565-F1
#
_cell.length_a   1.000
_cell.length_b   1.000
_cell.length_c   1.000
_cell.angle_alpha   90.00
_cell.angle_beta   90.00
_cell.angle_gamma   90.00
#
_symmetry.space_group_name_H-M   'P 1'
#
loop_
_entity.id
_entity.type
_entity.pdbx_description
1 polymer ?
#
loop_
_entity_poly.entity_id
_entity_poly.type
_entity_poly.pdbx_seq_one_letter_code
_entity_poly.pdbx_strand_id
1 'polypeptide(L)'
;VYAVAASDFSMSYSVVGAPGGRQACTVLVEGVPFSGTVDSDETRCFAYELQHTDKVVEVSLSSSVGDADLFASFTAHDPSFSNHTFHSANAGEDVLRISPTDPAFCALLPCTLYVGVLGWGQDTTFTLQAQQDILAPSRLYDGVPQRVADAAADTWRYFKFSLDESTTAFTVSV
;
A
#
# COMPACT_ATOMS: atom_id res chain seq x y z
N VAL A 1 -34.05 -15.10 12.21
CA VAL A 1 -32.98 -15.20 11.18
C VAL A 1 -32.91 -13.84 10.51
N TYR A 2 -31.83 -13.09 10.73
CA TYR A 2 -31.62 -11.81 10.06
C TYR A 2 -30.40 -12.00 9.15
N ALA A 3 -30.60 -11.75 7.86
CA ALA A 3 -29.52 -11.63 6.87
C ALA A 3 -29.17 -10.13 6.77
N VAL A 4 -27.89 -9.81 6.81
CA VAL A 4 -27.39 -8.46 6.53
C VAL A 4 -26.54 -8.58 5.28
N ALA A 5 -27.10 -8.15 4.15
CA ALA A 5 -26.33 -7.97 2.93
C ALA A 5 -25.47 -6.72 3.09
N ALA A 6 -24.16 -6.89 3.27
CA ALA A 6 -23.21 -5.79 3.19
C ALA A 6 -22.72 -5.71 1.73
N SER A 7 -23.36 -4.85 0.94
CA SER A 7 -22.75 -4.39 -0.30
C SER A 7 -21.58 -3.49 0.08
N ASP A 8 -20.36 -4.02 0.02
CA ASP A 8 -19.14 -3.24 0.21
C ASP A 8 -18.91 -2.33 -1.02
N PHE A 9 -19.53 -1.15 -1.00
CA PHE A 9 -19.14 -0.05 -1.88
C PHE A 9 -18.29 0.94 -1.08
N SER A 10 -16.96 0.77 -1.13
CA SER A 10 -16.03 1.78 -0.61
C SER A 10 -15.69 2.76 -1.72
N MET A 11 -16.28 3.95 -1.68
CA MET A 11 -15.84 5.09 -2.47
C MET A 11 -15.11 6.06 -1.54
N SER A 12 -13.80 5.89 -1.45
CA SER A 12 -12.92 6.86 -0.79
C SER A 12 -12.52 7.94 -1.79
N TYR A 13 -12.92 9.17 -1.54
CA TYR A 13 -12.33 10.33 -2.19
C TYR A 13 -11.70 11.20 -1.09
N SER A 14 -10.47 11.65 -1.31
CA SER A 14 -9.81 12.64 -0.48
C SER A 14 -9.27 13.72 -1.40
N VAL A 15 -9.74 14.94 -1.21
CA VAL A 15 -9.15 16.11 -1.87
C VAL A 15 -8.03 16.60 -0.95
N VAL A 16 -6.81 16.13 -1.17
CA VAL A 16 -5.65 16.70 -0.48
C VAL A 16 -5.26 17.95 -1.25
N GLY A 17 -5.69 19.12 -0.76
CA GLY A 17 -5.17 20.39 -1.25
C GLY A 17 -3.71 20.51 -0.84
N ALA A 18 -2.78 20.40 -1.79
CA ALA A 18 -1.37 20.68 -1.51
C ALA A 18 -1.16 22.22 -1.48
N PRO A 19 -0.67 22.80 -0.37
CA PRO A 19 -0.23 24.19 -0.38
C PRO A 19 0.89 24.36 -1.42
N GLY A 20 0.76 25.33 -2.32
CA GLY A 20 1.86 25.73 -3.22
C GLY A 20 1.91 25.12 -4.61
N GLY A 21 0.81 24.59 -5.16
CA GLY A 21 0.74 24.19 -6.58
C GLY A 21 1.41 22.85 -6.91
N ARG A 22 1.73 22.05 -5.89
CA ARG A 22 2.16 20.65 -6.06
C ARG A 22 0.97 19.78 -6.45
N GLN A 23 1.21 18.78 -7.30
CA GLN A 23 0.19 17.80 -7.65
C GLN A 23 -0.21 17.01 -6.39
N ALA A 24 -1.51 16.90 -6.14
CA ALA A 24 -2.02 16.18 -4.98
C ALA A 24 -1.67 14.69 -5.08
N CYS A 25 -1.08 14.14 -4.01
CA CYS A 25 -0.81 12.70 -3.92
C CYS A 25 -2.12 11.91 -3.86
N THR A 26 -2.14 10.73 -4.46
CA THR A 26 -3.31 9.83 -4.38
C THR A 26 -3.37 9.19 -3.00
N VAL A 27 -4.49 9.31 -2.29
CA VAL A 27 -4.60 8.72 -0.94
C VAL A 27 -4.93 7.24 -1.02
N LEU A 28 -4.16 6.45 -0.27
CA LEU A 28 -4.37 5.02 -0.10
C LEU A 28 -5.33 4.78 1.06
N VAL A 29 -6.21 3.81 0.87
CA VAL A 29 -7.06 3.29 1.95
C VAL A 29 -6.39 2.07 2.55
N GLU A 30 -6.39 2.02 3.88
CA GLU A 30 -5.96 0.90 4.70
C GLU A 30 -6.35 -0.46 4.09
N GLY A 31 -5.36 -1.25 3.72
CA GLY A 31 -5.55 -2.61 3.23
C GLY A 31 -6.28 -2.71 1.88
N VAL A 32 -6.57 -1.61 1.17
CA VAL A 32 -7.19 -1.66 -0.17
C VAL A 32 -6.09 -1.56 -1.23
N PRO A 33 -5.98 -2.54 -2.16
CA PRO A 33 -5.02 -2.45 -3.25
C PRO A 33 -5.43 -1.36 -4.24
N PHE A 34 -4.47 -0.52 -4.61
CA PHE A 34 -4.58 0.46 -5.68
C PHE A 34 -3.85 -0.05 -6.92
N SER A 35 -4.52 -0.08 -8.08
CA SER A 35 -3.87 -0.42 -9.35
C SER A 35 -3.67 0.81 -10.21
N GLY A 36 -2.50 0.95 -10.83
CA GLY A 36 -2.17 2.11 -11.65
C GLY A 36 -1.00 1.89 -12.58
N THR A 37 -0.71 2.92 -13.36
CA THR A 37 0.45 2.99 -14.26
C THR A 37 1.35 4.17 -13.88
N VAL A 38 2.62 4.08 -14.22
CA VAL A 38 3.59 5.17 -14.14
C VAL A 38 4.46 5.12 -15.40
N ASP A 39 4.70 6.27 -16.00
CA ASP A 39 5.50 6.39 -17.21
C ASP A 39 6.99 6.17 -16.88
N SER A 40 7.79 5.83 -17.90
CA SER A 40 9.24 5.66 -17.76
C SER A 40 9.90 6.85 -17.07
N ASP A 41 10.66 6.56 -16.01
CA ASP A 41 11.44 7.49 -15.19
C ASP A 41 10.62 8.58 -14.49
N GLU A 42 9.29 8.44 -14.47
CA GLU A 42 8.38 9.30 -13.71
C GLU A 42 8.06 8.71 -12.33
N THR A 43 7.77 9.58 -11.36
CA THR A 43 7.37 9.16 -10.01
C THR A 43 5.94 9.59 -9.71
N ARG A 44 5.08 8.64 -9.32
CA ARG A 44 3.73 8.93 -8.84
C ARG A 44 3.69 9.01 -7.32
N CYS A 45 3.10 10.09 -6.81
CA CYS A 45 2.93 10.29 -5.38
C CYS A 45 1.64 9.68 -4.84
N PHE A 46 1.76 9.03 -3.70
CA PHE A 46 0.71 8.49 -2.88
C PHE A 46 0.85 8.97 -1.43
N ALA A 47 -0.25 9.01 -0.69
CA ALA A 47 -0.28 9.39 0.71
C ALA A 47 -1.09 8.36 1.51
N TYR A 48 -0.60 8.00 2.68
CA TYR A 48 -1.26 7.05 3.57
C TYR A 48 -1.28 7.60 5.00
N GLU A 49 -2.49 7.80 5.54
CA GLU A 49 -2.69 8.34 6.88
C GLU A 49 -2.64 7.22 7.91
N LEU A 50 -1.64 7.27 8.80
CA LEU A 50 -1.51 6.34 9.91
C LEU A 50 -2.65 6.55 10.90
N GLN A 51 -3.24 5.44 11.33
CA GLN A 51 -4.23 5.36 12.41
C GLN A 51 -3.56 5.09 13.77
N HIS A 52 -2.36 4.51 13.75
CA HIS A 52 -1.61 4.12 14.95
C HIS A 52 -0.14 4.55 14.85
N THR A 53 0.48 4.98 15.96
CA THR A 53 1.93 5.31 15.98
C THR A 53 2.77 4.19 16.60
N ASP A 54 2.14 3.13 17.11
CA ASP A 54 2.75 1.98 17.77
C ASP A 54 2.68 0.69 16.94
N LYS A 55 2.24 0.79 15.67
CA LYS A 55 2.08 -0.33 14.75
C LYS A 55 3.05 -0.23 13.58
N VAL A 56 3.59 -1.37 13.17
CA VAL A 56 4.37 -1.50 11.93
C VAL A 56 3.50 -1.09 10.75
N VAL A 57 4.07 -0.27 9.87
CA VAL A 57 3.49 0.05 8.56
C VAL A 57 4.12 -0.89 7.54
N GLU A 58 3.28 -1.56 6.75
CA GLU A 58 3.72 -2.32 5.59
C GLU A 58 3.16 -1.70 4.32
N VAL A 59 4.02 -1.48 3.35
CA VAL A 59 3.66 -1.06 2.00
C VAL A 59 4.18 -2.11 1.03
N SER A 60 3.29 -2.71 0.24
CA SER A 60 3.65 -3.69 -0.78
C SER A 60 3.34 -3.16 -2.17
N LEU A 61 4.29 -3.39 -3.08
CA LEU A 61 4.29 -3.00 -4.46
C LEU A 61 4.58 -4.22 -5.31
N SER A 62 3.76 -4.43 -6.34
CA SER A 62 3.96 -5.51 -7.31
C SER A 62 3.76 -4.98 -8.71
N SER A 63 4.72 -5.27 -9.58
CA SER A 63 4.68 -4.90 -10.99
C SER A 63 4.11 -6.03 -11.82
N SER A 64 3.09 -5.71 -12.61
CA SER A 64 2.54 -6.62 -13.63
C SER A 64 3.17 -6.41 -15.00
N VAL A 65 3.69 -5.19 -15.24
CA VAL A 65 4.46 -4.79 -16.42
C VAL A 65 5.54 -3.83 -15.95
N GLY A 66 6.77 -3.95 -16.46
CA GLY A 66 7.87 -3.06 -16.09
C GLY A 66 8.50 -3.38 -14.73
N ASP A 67 9.19 -2.40 -14.16
CA ASP A 67 9.85 -2.48 -12.86
C ASP A 67 9.51 -1.23 -12.05
N ALA A 68 8.83 -1.42 -10.92
CA ALA A 68 8.32 -0.33 -10.11
C ALA A 68 9.12 -0.29 -8.82
N ASP A 69 9.78 0.82 -8.53
CA ASP A 69 10.51 1.00 -7.28
C ASP A 69 9.68 1.79 -6.27
N LEU A 70 9.80 1.41 -5.00
CA LEU A 70 9.07 1.98 -3.88
C LEU A 70 9.95 2.90 -3.03
N PHE A 71 9.52 4.15 -2.85
CA PHE A 71 10.15 5.13 -1.97
C PHE A 71 9.14 5.65 -0.95
N ALA A 72 9.56 5.98 0.26
CA ALA A 72 8.66 6.52 1.27
C ALA A 72 9.35 7.49 2.24
N SER A 73 8.56 8.39 2.82
CA SER A 73 9.01 9.32 3.86
C SER A 73 7.85 9.89 4.66
N PHE A 74 8.08 10.18 5.94
CA PHE A 74 7.15 10.96 6.77
C PHE A 74 7.41 12.47 6.70
N THR A 75 8.51 12.91 6.09
CA THR A 75 8.93 14.34 6.06
C THR A 75 9.04 14.89 4.65
N ALA A 76 9.49 14.09 3.68
CA ALA A 76 9.45 14.45 2.27
C ALA A 76 8.06 14.17 1.70
N HIS A 77 7.41 15.20 1.16
CA HIS A 77 6.07 15.11 0.57
C HIS A 77 6.07 14.52 -0.85
N ASP A 78 7.24 14.40 -1.47
CA ASP A 78 7.50 13.90 -2.82
C ASP A 78 8.67 12.91 -2.80
N PRO A 79 8.54 11.78 -2.08
CA PRO A 79 9.63 10.82 -1.98
C PRO A 79 9.97 10.25 -3.37
N SER A 80 11.25 10.22 -3.69
CA SER A 80 11.78 9.81 -4.98
C SER A 80 13.14 9.13 -4.83
N PHE A 81 13.70 8.66 -5.95
CA PHE A 81 15.03 8.07 -5.99
C PHE A 81 16.10 8.92 -5.28
N SER A 82 16.05 10.25 -5.45
CA SER A 82 17.03 11.17 -4.86
C SER A 82 16.64 11.73 -3.48
N ASN A 83 15.37 11.59 -3.08
CA ASN A 83 14.85 12.22 -1.86
C ASN A 83 13.88 11.25 -1.15
N HIS A 84 14.37 10.40 -0.27
CA HIS A 84 13.54 9.46 0.48
C HIS A 84 14.14 9.17 1.85
N THR A 85 13.34 8.58 2.73
CA THR A 85 13.81 8.07 4.04
C THR A 85 13.89 6.55 4.03
N PHE A 86 12.88 5.93 3.44
CA PHE A 86 12.73 4.49 3.31
C PHE A 86 12.58 4.13 1.84
N HIS A 87 13.07 2.96 1.43
CA HIS A 87 12.87 2.48 0.06
C HIS A 87 12.93 0.96 0.01
N SER A 88 12.36 0.41 -1.05
CA SER A 88 12.55 -0.93 -1.56
C SER A 88 12.62 -0.78 -3.07
N ALA A 89 13.72 -1.20 -3.68
CA ALA A 89 13.99 -1.02 -5.11
C ALA A 89 14.63 -2.30 -5.67
N ASN A 90 13.99 -3.44 -5.37
CA ASN A 90 14.42 -4.72 -5.87
C ASN A 90 13.75 -4.98 -7.21
N ALA A 91 14.46 -5.63 -8.14
CA ALA A 91 13.86 -6.03 -9.41
C ALA A 91 12.61 -6.90 -9.17
N GLY A 92 11.44 -6.40 -9.58
CA GLY A 92 10.16 -7.10 -9.47
C GLY A 92 9.27 -6.67 -8.30
N GLU A 93 9.29 -7.43 -7.20
CA GLU A 93 8.37 -7.22 -6.07
C GLU A 93 9.06 -6.48 -4.92
N ASP A 94 8.39 -5.47 -4.39
CA ASP A 94 8.91 -4.62 -3.33
C ASP A 94 7.97 -4.60 -2.13
N VAL A 95 8.51 -4.93 -0.96
CA VAL A 95 7.79 -4.82 0.30
C VAL A 95 8.61 -4.04 1.31
N LEU A 96 8.06 -2.91 1.74
CA LEU A 96 8.65 -2.03 2.72
C LEU A 96 7.93 -2.21 4.07
N ARG A 97 8.69 -2.55 5.11
CA ARG A 97 8.23 -2.60 6.50
C ARG A 97 8.91 -1.52 7.32
N ILE A 98 8.12 -0.61 7.88
CA ILE A 98 8.62 0.49 8.69
C ILE A 98 8.21 0.25 10.15
N SER A 99 9.20 0.06 11.01
CA SER A 99 8.98 -0.18 12.44
C SER A 99 8.62 1.11 13.18
N PRO A 100 7.67 1.10 14.13
CA PRO A 100 7.40 2.25 15.00
C PRO A 100 8.60 2.62 15.89
N THR A 101 9.60 1.73 16.02
CA THR A 101 10.84 2.01 16.75
C THR A 101 11.91 2.69 15.89
N ASP A 102 11.67 2.88 14.59
CA ASP A 102 12.60 3.59 13.72
C ASP A 102 12.65 5.09 14.13
N PRO A 103 13.82 5.71 14.27
CA PRO A 103 13.93 7.12 14.67
C PRO A 103 13.26 8.11 13.70
N ALA A 104 13.13 7.73 12.43
CA ALA A 104 12.43 8.52 11.43
C ALA A 104 10.95 8.17 11.32
N PHE A 105 10.46 7.20 12.12
CA PHE A 105 9.04 6.94 12.26
C PHE A 105 8.34 8.10 12.94
N CYS A 106 7.11 8.31 12.51
CA CYS A 106 6.30 9.40 12.99
C CYS A 106 5.75 9.14 14.41
N ALA A 107 6.07 10.02 15.35
CA ALA A 107 5.73 9.82 16.76
C ALA A 107 4.33 10.32 17.18
N LEU A 108 3.69 11.19 16.40
CA LEU A 108 2.43 11.87 16.77
C LEU A 108 1.44 11.90 15.61
N LEU A 109 0.15 11.83 15.91
CA LEU A 109 -0.96 11.99 14.95
C LEU A 109 -1.43 13.45 14.86
N PRO A 110 -1.96 13.90 13.69
CA PRO A 110 -2.10 13.14 12.45
C PRO A 110 -0.75 12.89 11.80
N CYS A 111 -0.59 11.69 11.22
CA CYS A 111 0.65 11.33 10.56
C CYS A 111 0.39 10.73 9.18
N THR A 112 1.10 11.25 8.19
CA THR A 112 1.00 10.79 6.80
C THR A 112 2.33 10.25 6.34
N LEU A 113 2.32 9.00 5.89
CA LEU A 113 3.40 8.44 5.09
C LEU A 113 3.19 8.85 3.64
N TYR A 114 4.14 9.58 3.07
CA TYR A 114 4.20 9.81 1.63
C TYR A 114 4.94 8.65 0.98
N VAL A 115 4.44 8.22 -0.18
CA VAL A 115 4.96 7.09 -0.94
C VAL A 115 5.14 7.52 -2.39
N GLY A 116 6.29 7.21 -2.96
CA GLY A 116 6.64 7.44 -4.35
C GLY A 116 6.80 6.11 -5.05
N VAL A 117 6.13 5.96 -6.19
CA VAL A 117 6.30 4.79 -7.08
C VAL A 117 6.95 5.27 -8.37
N LEU A 118 8.14 4.77 -8.66
CA LEU A 118 8.94 5.10 -9.85
C LEU A 118 8.81 4.00 -10.89
N GLY A 119 8.58 4.35 -12.16
CA GLY A 119 8.72 3.40 -13.27
C GLY A 119 10.16 3.36 -13.77
N TRP A 120 10.94 2.33 -13.41
CA TRP A 120 12.36 2.30 -13.73
C TRP A 120 12.62 1.93 -15.20
N GLY A 121 13.05 2.90 -16.01
CA GLY A 121 13.51 2.70 -17.40
C GLY A 121 12.46 2.27 -18.42
N GLN A 122 11.18 2.12 -18.03
CA GLN A 122 10.05 1.87 -18.93
C GLN A 122 8.70 2.15 -18.26
N ASP A 123 7.65 2.28 -19.07
CA ASP A 123 6.26 2.38 -18.60
C ASP A 123 5.87 1.13 -17.81
N THR A 124 5.32 1.34 -16.62
CA THR A 124 5.15 0.30 -15.61
C THR A 124 3.71 0.28 -15.12
N THR A 125 3.15 -0.92 -14.98
CA THR A 125 1.81 -1.16 -14.40
C THR A 125 1.96 -1.90 -13.09
N PHE A 126 1.37 -1.39 -12.03
CA PHE A 126 1.59 -1.89 -10.68
C PHE A 126 0.31 -1.97 -9.85
N THR A 127 0.39 -2.75 -8.76
CA THR A 127 -0.55 -2.74 -7.65
C THR A 127 0.20 -2.37 -6.37
N LEU A 128 -0.33 -1.39 -5.64
CA LEU A 128 0.20 -0.83 -4.39
C LEU A 128 -0.80 -1.01 -3.26
N GLN A 129 -0.36 -1.48 -2.09
CA GLN A 129 -1.20 -1.61 -0.91
C GLN A 129 -0.42 -1.12 0.33
N ALA A 130 -1.10 -0.39 1.21
CA ALA A 130 -0.55 0.01 2.50
C ALA A 130 -1.46 -0.47 3.64
N GLN A 131 -0.86 -0.93 4.74
CA GLN A 131 -1.60 -1.38 5.93
C GLN A 131 -0.78 -1.19 7.20
N GLN A 132 -1.48 -1.03 8.32
CA GLN A 132 -0.98 -1.14 9.67
C GLN A 132 -1.47 -2.43 10.32
N ASP A 133 -0.81 -2.80 11.42
CA ASP A 133 -1.15 -3.97 12.22
C ASP A 133 -1.09 -5.29 11.44
N ILE A 134 0.12 -5.66 11.03
CA ILE A 134 0.42 -6.89 10.26
C ILE A 134 0.01 -8.21 10.96
N LEU A 135 -0.42 -8.15 12.22
CA LEU A 135 -0.93 -9.29 12.98
C LEU A 135 -2.44 -9.50 12.78
N ALA A 136 -3.17 -8.45 12.36
CA ALA A 136 -4.56 -8.57 11.96
C ALA A 136 -4.67 -9.30 10.61
N PRO A 137 -5.75 -10.06 10.35
CA PRO A 137 -5.91 -10.73 9.06
C PRO A 137 -6.01 -9.74 7.90
N SER A 138 -5.06 -9.80 6.96
CA SER A 138 -5.09 -9.00 5.74
C SER A 138 -6.29 -9.40 4.87
N ARG A 139 -7.05 -8.42 4.40
CA ARG A 139 -8.17 -8.68 3.49
C ARG A 139 -7.64 -9.07 2.11
N LEU A 140 -8.18 -10.14 1.56
CA LEU A 140 -7.97 -10.54 0.18
C LEU A 140 -9.05 -9.94 -0.74
N TYR A 141 -8.66 -9.57 -1.95
CA TYR A 141 -9.49 -8.96 -2.99
C TYR A 141 -9.54 -9.88 -4.21
N ASP A 142 -10.75 -10.09 -4.73
CA ASP A 142 -10.95 -11.01 -5.85
C ASP A 142 -10.19 -10.54 -7.10
N GLY A 143 -9.54 -11.47 -7.78
CA GLY A 143 -8.76 -11.21 -8.99
C GLY A 143 -7.51 -10.33 -8.82
N VAL A 144 -7.17 -9.89 -7.60
CA VAL A 144 -5.99 -9.05 -7.34
C VAL A 144 -4.92 -9.88 -6.64
N PRO A 145 -3.77 -10.15 -7.30
CA PRO A 145 -2.61 -10.70 -6.61
C PRO A 145 -2.20 -9.75 -5.48
N GLN A 146 -2.15 -10.27 -4.25
CA GLN A 146 -1.70 -9.49 -3.10
C GLN A 146 -0.40 -10.07 -2.57
N ARG A 147 0.62 -9.22 -2.57
CA ARG A 147 1.92 -9.50 -1.97
C ARG A 147 1.98 -8.90 -0.59
N VAL A 148 2.50 -9.68 0.33
CA VAL A 148 2.73 -9.30 1.71
C VAL A 148 4.08 -9.90 2.09
N ALA A 149 4.90 -9.19 2.86
CA ALA A 149 6.19 -9.74 3.27
C ALA A 149 6.08 -11.06 4.05
N ASP A 150 7.15 -11.85 4.07
CA ASP A 150 7.13 -13.11 4.79
C ASP A 150 6.84 -12.92 6.28
N ALA A 151 6.14 -13.89 6.86
CA ALA A 151 6.02 -13.99 8.30
C ALA A 151 7.41 -14.24 8.89
N ALA A 152 7.70 -13.67 10.06
CA ALA A 152 8.92 -14.01 10.78
C ALA A 152 8.95 -15.52 11.09
N ALA A 153 10.15 -16.08 11.31
CA ALA A 153 10.27 -17.49 11.68
C ALA A 153 9.34 -17.84 12.85
N ASP A 154 8.67 -18.98 12.74
CA ASP A 154 7.69 -19.49 13.71
C ASP A 154 6.46 -18.59 13.95
N THR A 155 6.17 -17.65 13.04
CA THR A 155 4.95 -16.83 13.06
C THR A 155 4.04 -17.13 11.87
N TRP A 156 2.76 -16.81 12.01
CA TRP A 156 1.75 -17.01 10.98
C TRP A 156 1.23 -15.68 10.46
N ARG A 157 0.91 -15.66 9.18
CA ARG A 157 0.15 -14.57 8.56
C ARG A 157 -1.28 -15.02 8.29
N TYR A 158 -2.22 -14.22 8.75
CA TYR A 158 -3.64 -14.51 8.57
C TYR A 158 -4.20 -13.68 7.45
N PHE A 159 -5.10 -14.29 6.68
CA PHE A 159 -5.82 -13.64 5.60
C PHE A 159 -7.32 -13.85 5.79
N LYS A 160 -8.13 -12.90 5.32
CA LYS A 160 -9.59 -12.99 5.31
C LYS A 160 -10.13 -12.67 3.93
N PHE A 161 -11.13 -13.43 3.47
CA PHE A 161 -11.85 -13.17 2.23
C PHE A 161 -13.34 -13.23 2.52
N SER A 162 -14.11 -12.30 1.95
CA SER A 162 -15.57 -12.28 2.07
C SER A 162 -16.17 -12.91 0.82
N LEU A 163 -16.99 -13.95 1.00
CA LEU A 163 -17.74 -14.57 -0.09
C LEU A 163 -19.13 -13.93 -0.17
N ASP A 164 -19.64 -13.77 -1.40
CA ASP A 164 -21.01 -13.36 -1.62
C ASP A 164 -21.97 -14.54 -1.39
N GLU A 165 -23.23 -14.26 -1.02
CA GLU A 165 -24.24 -15.31 -0.79
C GLU A 165 -24.50 -16.20 -2.02
N SER A 166 -24.16 -15.71 -3.22
CA SER A 166 -24.29 -16.41 -4.50
C SER A 166 -23.04 -17.22 -4.89
N THR A 167 -21.94 -17.12 -4.14
CA THR A 167 -20.69 -17.80 -4.48
C THR A 167 -20.84 -19.32 -4.34
N THR A 168 -20.64 -20.05 -5.43
CA THR A 168 -20.75 -21.52 -5.47
C THR A 168 -19.39 -22.23 -5.37
N ALA A 169 -18.30 -21.54 -5.67
CA ALA A 169 -16.94 -22.04 -5.56
C ALA A 169 -15.95 -20.88 -5.33
N PHE A 170 -14.85 -21.18 -4.64
CA PHE A 170 -13.74 -20.26 -4.38
C PHE A 170 -12.42 -21.02 -4.55
N THR A 171 -11.44 -20.40 -5.20
CA THR A 171 -10.11 -20.98 -5.42
C THR A 171 -9.06 -20.02 -4.90
N VAL A 172 -8.10 -20.54 -4.14
CA VAL A 172 -6.89 -19.82 -3.75
C VAL A 172 -5.73 -20.39 -4.56
N SER A 173 -5.02 -19.51 -5.25
CA SER A 173 -3.78 -19.84 -5.96
C SER A 173 -2.62 -19.17 -5.25
N VAL A 174 -1.53 -19.92 -5.04
CA VAL A 174 -0.27 -19.45 -4.44
C VAL A 174 0.87 -19.59 -5.41
#